data_AF-A0A8X6YGM4-F1
#
_entry.id   AF-A0A8X6YGM4-F1
#
_cell.length_a   1.000
_cell.length_b   1.000
_cell.length_c   1.000
_cell.angle_alpha   90.00
_cell.angle_beta   90.00
_cell.angle_gamma   90.00
#
_symmetry.space_group_name_H-M   'P 1'
#
loop_
_entity.id
_entity.type
_entity.pdbx_description
1 polymer ?
#
loop_
_entity_poly.entity_id
_entity_poly.type
_entity_poly.pdbx_seq_one_letter_code
_entity_poly.pdbx_strand_id
1 'polypeptide(L)' 'MWSFGISLWEIYSFGRKPYLRIPLGDVVKGYRMEAPEGCPSEMYDIMKQAWDLEPDNRPTFADILERLEHLRVKAD' A
#
# COMPACT_ATOMS: atom_id res chain seq x y z
N MET A 1 -10.51 0.44 -0.63
CA MET A 1 -9.19 0.21 -0.03
C MET A 1 -8.05 0.23 -1.06
N TRP A 2 -8.17 -0.47 -2.19
CA TRP A 2 -7.13 -0.50 -3.24
C TRP A 2 -6.51 0.87 -3.58
N SER A 3 -7.34 1.85 -3.94
CA SER A 3 -6.88 3.19 -4.32
C SER A 3 -6.11 3.89 -3.20
N PHE A 4 -6.45 3.63 -1.94
CA PHE A 4 -5.70 4.16 -0.81
C PHE A 4 -4.30 3.56 -0.72
N GLY A 5 -4.14 2.26 -0.98
CA GLY A 5 -2.82 1.64 -1.11
C GLY A 5 -1.98 2.27 -2.22
N ILE A 6 -2.61 2.64 -3.35
CA ILE A 6 -1.94 3.38 -4.43
C ILE A 6 -1.51 4.77 -3.95
N SER A 7 -2.40 5.52 -3.29
CA SER A 7 -2.07 6.84 -2.75
C SER A 7 -0.95 6.79 -1.71
N LEU A 8 -0.92 5.77 -0.84
CA LEU A 8 0.20 5.55 0.06
C LEU A 8 1.51 5.32 -0.71
N TRP A 9 1.49 4.48 -1.74
CA TRP A 9 2.68 4.27 -2.58
C TRP A 9 3.13 5.56 -3.28
N GLU A 10 2.19 6.39 -3.77
CA GLU A 10 2.49 7.71 -4.34
C GLU A 10 3.14 8.64 -3.31
N ILE A 11 2.64 8.68 -2.07
CA ILE A 11 3.24 9.48 -0.98
C ILE A 11 4.69 9.05 -0.73
N TYR A 12 4.94 7.76 -0.51
CA TYR A 12 6.29 7.24 -0.19
C TYR A 12 7.24 7.23 -1.37
N SER A 13 6.73 7.28 -2.60
CA SER A 13 7.56 7.40 -3.80
C SER A 13 7.78 8.85 -4.25
N PHE A 14 7.32 9.84 -3.47
CA PHE A 14 7.39 11.27 -3.78
C PHE A 14 6.69 11.63 -5.10
N GLY A 15 5.50 11.04 -5.32
CA GLY A 15 4.63 11.35 -6.45
C GLY A 15 5.02 10.66 -7.77
N ARG A 16 5.80 9.57 -7.73
CA ARG A 16 6.07 8.78 -8.94
C ARG A 16 4.76 8.22 -9.51
N LYS A 17 4.72 8.04 -10.82
CA LYS A 17 3.58 7.43 -11.50
C LYS A 17 3.44 5.95 -11.11
N PRO A 18 2.29 5.50 -10.57
CA PRO A 18 2.06 4.09 -10.27
C PRO A 18 2.15 3.20 -11.52
N TYR A 19 2.66 1.97 -11.34
CA TYR A 19 2.75 0.93 -12.38
C TYR A 19 3.39 1.43 -13.69
N LEU A 20 4.41 2.29 -13.59
CA LEU A 20 5.07 2.86 -14.76
C LEU A 20 5.63 1.73 -15.65
N ARG A 21 5.16 1.66 -16.90
CA ARG A 21 5.52 0.64 -17.91
C ARG A 21 5.04 -0.79 -17.58
N ILE A 22 4.18 -0.97 -16.59
CA ILE A 22 3.57 -2.27 -16.30
C ILE A 22 2.21 -2.37 -16.99
N PRO A 23 1.97 -3.39 -17.82
CA PRO A 23 0.66 -3.63 -18.41
C PRO A 23 -0.40 -3.92 -17.35
N LEU A 24 -1.63 -3.40 -17.55
CA LEU A 24 -2.75 -3.66 -16.64
C LEU A 24 -3.02 -5.16 -16.43
N GLY A 25 -2.82 -5.98 -17.48
CA GLY A 25 -2.99 -7.42 -17.40
C GLY A 25 -2.11 -8.11 -16.37
N ASP A 26 -0.90 -7.60 -16.12
CA ASP A 26 0.01 -8.17 -15.13
C ASP A 26 -0.42 -7.81 -13.70
N VAL A 27 -0.98 -6.61 -13.52
CA VAL A 27 -1.56 -6.19 -12.23
C VAL A 27 -2.74 -7.09 -11.84
N VAL A 28 -3.60 -7.41 -12.81
CA VAL A 28 -4.72 -8.34 -12.61
C VAL A 28 -4.23 -9.76 -12.28
N LYS A 29 -3.10 -10.19 -12.83
CA LYS A 29 -2.46 -11.48 -12.54
C LYS A 29 -1.72 -11.54 -11.19
N GLY A 30 -1.69 -10.45 -10.45
CA GLY A 30 -1.10 -10.41 -9.11
C GLY A 30 0.20 -9.62 -9.00
N TYR A 31 0.72 -9.01 -10.07
CA TYR A 31 1.86 -8.10 -9.94
C TYR A 31 1.53 -6.93 -9.02
N ARG A 32 2.44 -6.61 -8.10
CA ARG A 32 2.36 -5.46 -7.20
C ARG A 32 3.63 -4.65 -7.30
N MET A 33 3.51 -3.33 -7.13
CA MET A 33 4.67 -2.44 -7.14
C MET A 33 5.56 -2.76 -5.94
N GLU A 34 6.87 -2.73 -6.14
CA GLU A 34 7.86 -2.83 -5.06
C GLU A 34 7.71 -1.69 -4.05
N ALA A 35 8.23 -1.91 -2.84
CA ALA A 35 8.32 -0.88 -1.82
C ALA A 35 9.14 0.33 -2.33
N PRO A 36 8.65 1.56 -2.20
CA PRO A 36 9.46 2.74 -2.47
C PRO A 36 10.71 2.78 -1.59
N GLU A 37 11.77 3.41 -2.09
CA GLU A 37 13.01 3.59 -1.33
C GLU A 37 12.75 4.36 -0.04
N GLY A 38 13.23 3.83 1.10
CA GLY A 38 13.01 4.42 2.42
C GLY A 38 11.59 4.24 2.98
N CYS A 39 10.70 3.52 2.29
CA CYS A 39 9.38 3.18 2.82
C CYS A 39 9.52 2.19 3.99
N PRO A 40 8.99 2.49 5.19
CA PRO A 40 8.97 1.55 6.30
C PRO A 40 8.22 0.25 5.92
N SER A 41 8.72 -0.90 6.39
CA SER A 41 8.15 -2.21 6.07
C SER A 41 6.66 -2.31 6.43
N GLU A 42 6.27 -1.74 7.56
CA GLU A 42 4.93 -1.77 8.10
C GLU A 42 3.95 -0.98 7.21
N MET A 43 4.44 0.10 6.59
CA MET A 43 3.65 0.89 5.64
C MET A 43 3.47 0.14 4.33
N TYR A 44 4.51 -0.53 3.86
CA TYR A 44 4.41 -1.38 2.68
C TYR A 44 3.51 -2.60 2.92
N ASP A 45 3.49 -3.16 4.13
CA ASP A 45 2.56 -4.23 4.49
C ASP A 45 1.10 -3.76 4.44
N ILE A 46 0.80 -2.53 4.88
CA ILE A 46 -0.52 -1.92 4.69
C ILE A 46 -0.85 -1.83 3.19
N MET A 47 0.09 -1.36 2.35
CA MET A 47 -0.12 -1.27 0.89
C MET A 47 -0.42 -2.64 0.27
N LYS A 48 0.37 -3.68 0.59
CA LYS A 48 0.16 -5.04 0.09
C LYS A 48 -1.20 -5.59 0.46
N GLN A 49 -1.63 -5.43 1.71
CA GLN A 49 -2.96 -5.87 2.16
C GLN A 49 -4.09 -5.07 1.48
N ALA A 50 -3.90 -3.77 1.27
CA ALA A 50 -4.85 -2.96 0.51
C ALA A 50 -5.00 -3.42 -0.95
N TRP A 51 -3.96 -4.07 -1.51
CA TRP A 51 -3.92 -4.63 -2.86
C TRP A 51 -4.19 -6.13 -2.93
N ASP A 52 -4.83 -6.72 -1.91
CA ASP A 52 -5.31 -8.10 -2.01
C ASP A 52 -6.26 -8.24 -3.21
N LEU A 53 -6.12 -9.36 -3.94
CA LEU A 53 -6.99 -9.67 -5.07
C LEU A 53 -8.43 -9.88 -4.59
N GLU A 54 -8.59 -10.53 -3.45
CA GLU A 54 -9.88 -10.75 -2.80
C GLU A 54 -10.31 -9.48 -2.06
N PRO A 55 -11.39 -8.79 -2.47
CA PRO A 55 -11.82 -7.55 -1.83
C PRO A 55 -12.09 -7.66 -0.33
N ASP A 56 -12.59 -8.81 0.12
CA ASP A 56 -12.96 -9.04 1.52
C ASP A 56 -11.75 -9.23 2.44
N ASN A 57 -10.57 -9.56 1.89
CA ASN A 57 -9.32 -9.64 2.64
C ASN A 57 -8.67 -8.26 2.86
N ARG A 58 -9.16 -7.22 2.20
CA ARG A 58 -8.57 -5.88 2.31
C ARG A 58 -8.99 -5.26 3.64
N PRO A 59 -8.08 -4.54 4.32
CA PRO A 59 -8.41 -3.89 5.59
C PRO A 59 -9.47 -2.81 5.38
N THR A 60 -10.20 -2.49 6.44
CA THR A 60 -11.04 -1.30 6.52
C THR A 60 -10.19 -0.08 6.88
N PHE A 61 -10.74 1.12 6.72
CA PHE A 61 -10.06 2.34 7.17
C PHE A 61 -9.87 2.37 8.69
N ALA A 62 -10.78 1.75 9.45
CA ALA A 62 -10.65 1.63 10.90
C ALA A 62 -9.43 0.77 11.27
N ASP A 63 -9.27 -0.39 10.63
CA ASP A 63 -8.12 -1.28 10.85
C ASP A 63 -6.79 -0.58 10.53
N ILE A 64 -6.76 0.21 9.46
CA ILE A 64 -5.57 0.99 9.09
C ILE A 64 -5.30 2.07 10.12
N LEU A 65 -6.31 2.83 10.55
CA LEU A 65 -6.14 3.90 11.52
C LEU A 65 -5.55 3.37 12.84
N GLU A 66 -6.10 2.28 13.37
CA GLU A 66 -5.59 1.63 14.58
C GLU A 66 -4.11 1.22 14.42
N ARG A 67 -3.76 0.63 13.28
CA ARG A 67 -2.36 0.26 12.99
C ARG A 67 -1.44 1.47 12.93
N LEU A 68 -1.87 2.55 12.30
CA LEU A 68 -1.08 3.79 12.20
C LEU A 68 -0.87 4.45 13.56
N GLU A 69 -1.90 4.44 14.41
CA GLU A 69 -1.80 4.95 15.79
C GLU A 69 -0.78 4.15 16.60
N HIS A 70 -0.80 2.81 16.49
CA HIS A 70 0.20 1.96 17.14
C HIS A 70 1.63 2.20 16.63
N LEU A 71 1.82 2.50 15.35
CA LEU A 71 3.14 2.83 14.79
C LEU A 71 3.62 4.21 15.26
N ARG A 72 2.71 5.19 15.38
CA ARG A 72 3.06 6.54 15.89
C ARG A 72 3.62 6.47 17.32
N VAL A 73 2.99 5.69 18.19
CA VAL A 73 3.43 5.55 19.60
C VAL A 73 4.82 4.92 19.74
N LYS A 74 5.29 4.15 18.75
CA LYS A 74 6.66 3.59 18.76
C LYS A 74 7.74 4.57 18.33
N ALA A 75 7.37 5.70 17.71
CA ALA A 75 8.30 6.70 17.21
C ALA A 75 8.61 7.80 18.24
N ASP A 76 7.86 7.85 19.35
CA ASP A 76 8.04 8.73 20.50
C ASP A 76 8.86 8.03 21.60
#